data_AF-A0A964XB07-F1
#
_entry.id   AF-A0A964XB07-F1
#
_cell.length_a   1.000
_cell.length_b   1.000
_cell.length_c   1.000
_cell.angle_alpha   90.00
_cell.angle_beta   90.00
_cell.angle_gamma   90.00
#
_symmetry.space_group_name_H-M   'P 1'
#
loop_
_entity.id
_entity.type
_entity.pdbx_description
1 polymer ?
#
loop_
_entity_poly.entity_id
_entity_poly.type
_entity_poly.pdbx_seq_one_letter_code
_entity_poly.pdbx_strand_id
1 'polypeptide(L)'
;MADLLIELFSEEIPARMQADAADALKKRVTDGLVEAGLTYAEAEAFATPRRLTLAVQGLSDHSPTLREERRGPKVGAPEKAIEGFLRSTGLSMDDLTIQDDRKGQVYIATVTTEGRAAPVIVAEVLERTIRNFPWPKSMRWGAGSLRWVRPLHSILCILSQEDGAEVVPLNVDGIVSGDTTRGHRFMAPDAFSVVNFEDYAAKLKRAKVILDPAERAGHIWNEASQLAFAQGLELVEDRGLLAEVAGLVEWPVVLMGRIEEQFLDLPPEVLQTSMKEHQKFFSVRDPKAGQ
;
A
#
# COMPACT_ATOMS: atom_id res chain seq x y z
N MET A 1 -19.50 -8.32 1.81
CA MET A 1 -18.13 -8.18 1.29
C MET A 1 -17.46 -7.15 2.15
N ALA A 2 -16.31 -7.52 2.71
CA ALA A 2 -15.57 -6.66 3.62
C ALA A 2 -14.70 -5.65 2.88
N ASP A 3 -14.43 -4.51 3.51
CA ASP A 3 -13.42 -3.56 3.08
C ASP A 3 -12.14 -3.77 3.88
N LEU A 4 -11.00 -3.82 3.21
CA LEU A 4 -9.68 -4.01 3.79
C LEU A 4 -8.95 -2.67 3.89
N LEU A 5 -8.47 -2.34 5.08
CA LEU A 5 -7.57 -1.22 5.31
C LEU A 5 -6.21 -1.73 5.81
N ILE A 6 -5.15 -1.29 5.14
CA ILE A 6 -3.76 -1.54 5.51
C ILE A 6 -3.03 -0.21 5.70
N GLU A 7 -2.31 -0.04 6.82
CA GLU A 7 -1.30 1.00 7.01
C GLU A 7 0.05 0.36 7.38
N LEU A 8 1.11 0.78 6.68
CA LEU A 8 2.49 0.51 7.05
C LEU A 8 3.10 1.83 7.55
N PHE A 9 3.19 1.99 8.87
CA PHE A 9 3.69 3.21 9.50
C PHE A 9 5.19 3.09 9.83
N SER A 10 6.02 3.97 9.29
CA SER A 10 7.48 3.94 9.43
C SER A 10 8.07 5.31 9.78
N GLU A 11 9.37 5.36 10.03
CA GLU A 11 10.13 6.62 9.90
C GLU A 11 10.08 7.16 8.45
N GLU A 12 10.59 8.38 8.27
CA GLU A 12 10.45 9.17 7.03
C GLU A 12 10.96 8.49 5.75
N ILE A 13 10.03 8.12 4.88
CA ILE A 13 10.20 7.65 3.51
C ILE A 13 10.61 8.84 2.64
N PRO A 14 11.73 8.76 1.90
CA PRO A 14 12.12 9.83 0.98
C PRO A 14 11.01 10.15 -0.02
N ALA A 15 10.67 11.44 -0.19
CA ALA A 15 9.58 11.90 -1.06
C ALA A 15 9.61 11.27 -2.46
N ARG A 16 10.79 11.21 -3.08
CA ARG A 16 11.02 10.60 -4.41
C ARG A 16 10.69 9.11 -4.51
N MET A 17 10.48 8.40 -3.40
CA MET A 17 10.16 6.97 -3.38
C MET A 17 8.69 6.69 -3.04
N GLN A 18 7.93 7.70 -2.62
CA GLN A 18 6.60 7.49 -2.02
C GLN A 18 5.56 7.04 -3.04
N ALA A 19 5.51 7.66 -4.22
CA ALA A 19 4.56 7.31 -5.28
C ALA A 19 4.76 5.86 -5.75
N ASP A 20 5.99 5.52 -6.16
CA ASP A 20 6.33 4.14 -6.59
C ASP A 20 6.08 3.12 -5.47
N ALA A 21 6.26 3.49 -4.20
CA ALA A 21 5.98 2.62 -3.08
C ALA A 21 4.46 2.39 -2.87
N ALA A 22 3.64 3.44 -2.98
CA ALA A 22 2.18 3.29 -2.93
C ALA A 22 1.67 2.38 -4.06
N ASP A 23 2.17 2.58 -5.29
CA ASP A 23 1.82 1.76 -6.45
C ASP A 23 2.28 0.31 -6.27
N ALA A 24 3.50 0.10 -5.75
CA ALA A 24 4.03 -1.22 -5.47
C ALA A 24 3.22 -1.95 -4.39
N LEU A 25 2.79 -1.25 -3.33
CA LEU A 25 1.94 -1.81 -2.29
C LEU A 25 0.60 -2.25 -2.88
N LYS A 26 -0.09 -1.35 -3.59
CA LYS A 26 -1.35 -1.63 -4.28
C LYS A 26 -1.21 -2.88 -5.14
N LYS A 27 -0.28 -2.84 -6.09
CA LYS A 27 -0.07 -3.92 -7.07
C LYS A 27 0.22 -5.26 -6.40
N ARG A 28 1.20 -5.32 -5.48
CA ARG A 28 1.63 -6.59 -4.88
C ARG A 28 0.56 -7.22 -4.01
N VAL A 29 -0.19 -6.40 -3.27
CA VAL A 29 -1.30 -6.90 -2.46
C VAL A 29 -2.43 -7.35 -3.38
N THR A 30 -2.90 -6.51 -4.30
CA THR A 30 -4.03 -6.87 -5.17
C THR A 30 -3.73 -8.08 -6.05
N ASP A 31 -2.53 -8.18 -6.62
CA ASP A 31 -2.11 -9.36 -7.40
C ASP A 31 -2.11 -10.61 -6.50
N GLY A 32 -1.54 -10.51 -5.30
CA GLY A 32 -1.51 -11.62 -4.35
C GLY A 32 -2.89 -12.09 -3.89
N LEU A 33 -3.84 -11.16 -3.70
CA LEU A 33 -5.22 -11.48 -3.37
C LEU A 33 -5.91 -12.23 -4.52
N VAL A 34 -5.73 -11.75 -5.76
CA VAL A 34 -6.32 -12.37 -6.96
C VAL A 34 -5.69 -13.73 -7.25
N GLU A 35 -4.36 -13.86 -7.15
CA GLU A 35 -3.65 -15.14 -7.27
C GLU A 35 -4.15 -16.18 -6.27
N ALA A 36 -4.53 -15.73 -5.06
CA ALA A 36 -5.09 -16.57 -4.02
C ALA A 36 -6.60 -16.84 -4.17
N GLY A 37 -7.22 -16.31 -5.23
CA GLY A 37 -8.62 -16.55 -5.58
C GLY A 37 -9.63 -15.59 -4.96
N LEU A 38 -9.18 -14.48 -4.36
CA LEU A 38 -10.09 -13.42 -3.89
C LEU A 38 -10.39 -12.42 -5.01
N THR A 39 -11.53 -11.76 -4.90
CA THR A 39 -11.94 -10.65 -5.77
C THR A 39 -12.18 -9.40 -4.95
N TYR A 40 -12.03 -8.23 -5.57
CA TYR A 40 -12.32 -6.92 -4.97
C TYR A 40 -12.94 -5.99 -6.01
N ALA A 41 -13.63 -4.94 -5.56
CA ALA A 41 -14.26 -3.96 -6.43
C ALA A 41 -13.29 -2.84 -6.84
N GLU A 42 -12.63 -2.24 -5.85
CA GLU A 42 -11.71 -1.13 -6.05
C GLU A 42 -10.54 -1.21 -5.05
N ALA A 43 -9.40 -0.63 -5.42
CA ALA A 43 -8.26 -0.49 -4.54
C ALA A 43 -7.58 0.86 -4.75
N GLU A 44 -7.25 1.55 -3.69
CA GLU A 44 -6.56 2.84 -3.71
C GLU A 44 -5.41 2.85 -2.70
N ALA A 45 -4.28 3.40 -3.11
CA ALA A 45 -3.11 3.51 -2.26
C ALA A 45 -2.69 4.96 -2.08
N PHE A 46 -2.20 5.25 -0.88
CA PHE A 46 -1.75 6.57 -0.46
C PHE A 46 -0.37 6.48 0.16
N ALA A 47 0.36 7.58 0.10
CA ALA A 47 1.62 7.72 0.83
C ALA A 47 1.68 9.07 1.53
N THR A 48 2.34 9.07 2.68
CA THR A 48 2.82 10.27 3.38
C THR A 48 4.32 10.07 3.69
N PRO A 49 5.03 11.07 4.24
CA PRO A 49 6.37 10.87 4.75
C PRO A 49 6.54 9.63 5.62
N ARG A 50 5.53 9.21 6.39
CA ARG A 50 5.67 8.13 7.37
C ARG A 50 4.73 6.95 7.13
N ARG A 51 3.98 6.93 6.04
CA ARG A 51 2.91 5.96 5.81
C ARG A 51 2.88 5.49 4.37
N LEU A 52 2.63 4.21 4.21
CA LEU A 52 1.97 3.67 3.03
C LEU A 52 0.61 3.13 3.47
N THR A 53 -0.43 3.46 2.73
CA THR A 53 -1.80 3.02 3.02
C THR A 53 -2.38 2.35 1.79
N LEU A 54 -3.16 1.30 1.99
CA LEU A 54 -3.96 0.66 0.96
C LEU A 54 -5.37 0.45 1.50
N ALA A 55 -6.35 0.99 0.79
CA ALA A 55 -7.77 0.71 1.00
C ALA A 55 -8.26 -0.17 -0.16
N VAL A 56 -8.94 -1.27 0.15
CA VAL A 56 -9.53 -2.18 -0.84
C VAL A 56 -11.00 -2.36 -0.51
N GLN A 57 -11.87 -2.07 -1.46
CA GLN A 57 -13.32 -2.14 -1.28
C GLN A 57 -13.89 -3.42 -1.86
N GLY A 58 -14.91 -3.98 -1.19
CA GLY A 58 -15.68 -5.11 -1.69
C GLY A 58 -14.86 -6.39 -1.84
N LEU A 59 -13.98 -6.68 -0.88
CA LEU A 59 -13.20 -7.92 -0.85
C LEU A 59 -14.12 -9.12 -0.57
N SER A 60 -13.98 -10.19 -1.36
CA SER A 60 -14.68 -11.45 -1.14
C SER A 60 -14.23 -12.11 0.17
N ASP A 61 -15.16 -12.67 0.93
CA ASP A 61 -14.86 -13.22 2.27
C ASP A 61 -14.04 -14.53 2.22
N HIS A 62 -14.09 -15.26 1.10
CA HIS A 62 -13.39 -16.53 0.89
C HIS A 62 -12.92 -16.67 -0.56
N SER A 63 -11.82 -17.39 -0.77
CA SER A 63 -11.48 -17.90 -2.10
C SER A 63 -12.43 -19.03 -2.50
N PRO A 64 -12.66 -19.30 -3.80
CA PRO A 64 -13.54 -20.38 -4.23
C PRO A 64 -12.96 -21.75 -3.87
N THR A 65 -13.83 -22.69 -3.50
CA THR A 65 -13.48 -24.12 -3.47
C THR A 65 -13.28 -24.61 -4.90
N LEU A 66 -12.10 -25.15 -5.18
CA LEU A 66 -11.74 -25.65 -6.51
C LEU A 66 -11.91 -27.17 -6.55
N ARG A 67 -12.52 -27.67 -7.62
CA ARG A 67 -12.64 -29.11 -7.90
C ARG A 67 -11.94 -29.43 -9.21
N GLU A 68 -10.88 -30.22 -9.14
CA GLU A 68 -10.10 -30.66 -10.30
C GLU A 68 -10.36 -32.15 -10.53
N GLU A 69 -10.85 -32.50 -11.72
CA GLU A 69 -10.95 -33.90 -12.14
C GLU A 69 -9.64 -34.34 -12.78
N ARG A 70 -8.94 -35.26 -12.12
CA ARG A 70 -7.74 -35.90 -12.65
C ARG A 70 -8.11 -37.24 -13.24
N ARG A 71 -7.73 -37.40 -14.50
CA ARG A 71 -7.92 -38.66 -15.21
C ARG A 71 -6.85 -39.67 -14.82
N GLY A 72 -7.30 -40.80 -14.30
CA GLY A 72 -6.47 -41.92 -13.89
C GLY A 72 -6.31 -43.02 -14.95
N PRO A 73 -5.69 -44.15 -14.56
CA PRO A 73 -5.53 -45.30 -15.43
C PRO A 73 -6.89 -45.99 -15.71
N LYS A 74 -6.90 -46.90 -16.69
CA LYS A 74 -8.08 -47.71 -17.00
C LYS A 74 -8.47 -48.62 -15.84
N VAL A 75 -9.76 -48.93 -15.71
CA VAL A 75 -10.25 -49.96 -14.81
C VAL A 75 -9.57 -51.30 -15.17
N GLY A 76 -8.97 -51.96 -14.18
CA GLY A 76 -8.18 -53.18 -14.36
C GLY A 76 -6.73 -52.97 -14.82
N ALA A 77 -6.21 -51.73 -14.82
CA ALA A 77 -4.80 -51.46 -15.04
C ALA A 77 -3.90 -52.13 -13.96
N PRO A 78 -2.60 -52.35 -14.23
CA PRO A 78 -1.69 -52.93 -13.25
C PRO A 78 -1.74 -52.20 -11.92
N GLU A 79 -1.71 -52.95 -10.81
CA GLU A 79 -1.84 -52.43 -9.44
C GLU A 79 -0.87 -51.28 -9.15
N LYS A 80 0.38 -51.38 -9.61
CA LYS A 80 1.38 -50.30 -9.49
C LYS A 80 0.96 -48.98 -10.15
N ALA A 81 0.21 -49.01 -11.25
CA ALA A 81 -0.28 -47.82 -11.93
C ALA A 81 -1.43 -47.17 -11.16
N ILE A 82 -2.30 -47.97 -10.54
CA ILE A 82 -3.39 -47.51 -9.68
C ILE A 82 -2.81 -46.91 -8.39
N GLU A 83 -1.88 -47.60 -7.73
CA GLU A 83 -1.19 -47.10 -6.53
C GLU A 83 -0.40 -45.81 -6.78
N GLY A 84 0.24 -45.68 -7.94
CA GLY A 84 0.94 -44.46 -8.32
C GLY A 84 -0.01 -43.28 -8.52
N PHE A 85 -1.19 -43.54 -9.07
CA PHE A 85 -2.23 -42.54 -9.26
C PHE A 85 -2.89 -42.13 -7.93
N LEU A 86 -3.21 -43.08 -7.05
CA LEU A 86 -3.73 -42.79 -5.70
C LEU A 86 -2.72 -41.96 -4.89
N ARG A 87 -1.43 -42.28 -4.98
CA ARG A 87 -0.38 -41.48 -4.32
C ARG A 87 -0.27 -40.06 -4.86
N SER A 88 -0.49 -39.85 -6.16
CA SER A 88 -0.37 -38.51 -6.77
C SER A 88 -1.60 -37.63 -6.53
N THR A 89 -2.76 -38.22 -6.25
CA THR A 89 -3.99 -37.51 -5.89
C THR A 89 -4.18 -37.38 -4.38
N GLY A 90 -3.54 -38.26 -3.58
CA GLY A 90 -3.72 -38.33 -2.13
C GLY A 90 -5.05 -38.96 -1.71
N LEU A 91 -5.79 -39.53 -2.66
CA LEU A 91 -7.11 -40.13 -2.45
C LEU A 91 -7.02 -41.65 -2.29
N SER A 92 -8.08 -42.24 -1.75
CA SER A 92 -8.26 -43.69 -1.68
C SER A 92 -9.01 -44.22 -2.90
N MET A 93 -9.04 -45.55 -3.06
CA MET A 93 -9.76 -46.19 -4.16
C MET A 93 -11.26 -45.90 -4.13
N ASP A 94 -11.83 -45.76 -2.92
CA ASP A 94 -13.26 -45.52 -2.71
C ASP A 94 -13.67 -44.09 -3.09
N ASP A 95 -12.70 -43.18 -3.20
CA ASP A 95 -12.90 -41.79 -3.62
C ASP A 95 -12.88 -41.61 -5.15
N LEU A 96 -12.56 -42.68 -5.90
CA LEU A 96 -12.50 -42.65 -7.36
C LEU A 96 -13.86 -42.95 -7.98
N THR A 97 -14.24 -42.17 -8.99
CA THR A 97 -15.40 -42.47 -9.83
C THR A 97 -14.97 -43.14 -11.12
N ILE A 98 -15.81 -44.03 -11.66
CA ILE A 98 -15.55 -44.68 -12.95
C ILE A 98 -16.31 -43.91 -14.02
N GLN A 99 -15.61 -43.52 -15.09
CA GLN A 99 -16.20 -42.87 -16.25
C GLN A 99 -15.88 -43.64 -17.53
N ASP A 100 -16.87 -43.73 -18.42
CA ASP A 100 -16.68 -44.32 -19.74
C ASP A 100 -15.82 -43.40 -20.62
N ASP A 101 -14.76 -43.95 -21.20
CA ASP A 101 -13.97 -43.29 -22.24
C ASP A 101 -14.01 -44.08 -23.56
N ARG A 102 -13.64 -43.43 -24.68
CA ARG A 102 -13.60 -44.00 -26.03
C ARG A 102 -12.79 -45.29 -26.14
N LYS A 103 -11.93 -45.61 -25.16
CA LYS A 103 -11.07 -46.79 -25.12
C LYS A 103 -11.34 -47.72 -23.92
N GLY A 104 -12.48 -47.57 -23.22
CA GLY A 104 -12.87 -48.33 -22.03
C GLY A 104 -12.98 -47.47 -20.77
N GLN A 105 -13.44 -48.06 -19.67
CA GLN A 105 -13.64 -47.37 -18.39
C GLN A 105 -12.32 -46.91 -17.76
N VAL A 106 -12.30 -45.69 -17.23
CA VAL A 106 -11.17 -45.10 -16.50
C VAL A 106 -11.57 -44.64 -15.11
N TYR A 107 -10.60 -44.64 -14.19
CA TYR A 107 -10.79 -43.99 -12.90
C TYR A 107 -10.62 -42.48 -13.02
N ILE A 108 -11.48 -41.73 -12.34
CA ILE A 108 -11.42 -40.28 -12.20
C ILE A 108 -11.29 -39.94 -10.71
N ALA A 109 -10.28 -39.14 -10.39
CA ALA A 109 -10.09 -38.58 -9.06
C ALA A 109 -10.61 -37.14 -9.05
N THR A 110 -11.56 -36.81 -8.19
CA THR A 110 -11.97 -35.41 -7.97
C THR A 110 -11.20 -34.86 -6.78
N VAL A 111 -10.15 -34.08 -7.05
CA VAL A 111 -9.38 -33.39 -6.01
C VAL A 111 -10.09 -32.10 -5.65
N THR A 112 -10.52 -31.97 -4.40
CA THR A 112 -11.17 -30.76 -3.88
C THR A 112 -10.20 -29.97 -3.03
N THR A 113 -9.97 -28.71 -3.40
CA THR A 113 -9.19 -27.74 -2.61
C THR A 113 -10.18 -26.76 -2.00
N GLU A 114 -10.37 -26.82 -0.68
CA GLU A 114 -11.29 -25.93 0.01
C GLU A 114 -10.84 -24.46 -0.07
N GLY A 115 -11.83 -23.59 -0.19
CA GLY A 115 -11.64 -22.15 -0.13
C GLY A 115 -11.02 -21.73 1.21
N ARG A 116 -10.20 -20.67 1.18
CA ARG A 116 -9.58 -20.10 2.39
C ARG A 116 -10.25 -18.77 2.72
N ALA A 117 -10.42 -18.51 4.01
CA ALA A 117 -10.96 -17.25 4.50
C ALA A 117 -10.05 -16.07 4.13
N ALA A 118 -10.64 -14.92 3.79
CA ALA A 118 -9.92 -13.72 3.40
C ALA A 118 -8.88 -13.24 4.43
N PRO A 119 -9.12 -13.23 5.76
CA PRO A 119 -8.11 -12.82 6.73
C PRO A 119 -6.81 -13.63 6.63
N VAL A 120 -6.91 -14.95 6.38
CA VAL A 120 -5.74 -15.83 6.25
C VAL A 120 -4.92 -15.47 5.00
N ILE A 121 -5.61 -15.30 3.87
CA ILE A 121 -4.98 -14.91 2.61
C ILE A 121 -4.34 -13.52 2.73
N VAL A 122 -5.05 -12.55 3.31
CA VAL A 122 -4.55 -11.18 3.51
C VAL A 122 -3.29 -11.18 4.36
N ALA A 123 -3.27 -11.92 5.47
CA ALA A 123 -2.10 -12.02 6.34
C ALA A 123 -0.88 -12.56 5.59
N GLU A 124 -1.04 -13.68 4.86
CA GLU A 124 0.03 -14.29 4.05
C GLU A 124 0.54 -13.35 2.95
N VAL A 125 -0.38 -12.72 2.21
CA VAL A 125 -0.06 -11.81 1.09
C VAL A 125 0.65 -10.56 1.60
N LEU A 126 0.17 -9.97 2.70
CA LEU A 126 0.75 -8.76 3.28
C LEU A 126 2.13 -9.05 3.87
N GLU A 127 2.30 -10.15 4.60
CA GLU A 127 3.60 -10.57 5.12
C GLU A 127 4.60 -10.77 3.96
N ARG A 128 4.21 -11.51 2.92
CA ARG A 128 5.04 -11.72 1.73
C ARG A 128 5.39 -10.40 1.06
N THR A 129 4.45 -9.46 0.99
CA THR A 129 4.64 -8.13 0.39
C THR A 129 5.64 -7.30 1.20
N ILE A 130 5.51 -7.26 2.53
CA ILE A 130 6.42 -6.52 3.41
C ILE A 130 7.84 -7.09 3.33
N ARG A 131 7.99 -8.43 3.39
CA ARG A 131 9.31 -9.07 3.34
C ARG A 131 10.04 -8.89 2.02
N ASN A 132 9.30 -8.74 0.91
CA ASN A 132 9.83 -8.65 -0.45
C ASN A 132 9.56 -7.28 -1.10
N PHE A 133 9.38 -6.24 -0.28
CA PHE A 133 9.00 -4.93 -0.78
C PHE A 133 10.10 -4.32 -1.65
N PRO A 134 9.79 -3.78 -2.85
CA PRO A 134 10.78 -3.43 -3.86
C PRO A 134 11.41 -2.05 -3.63
N TRP A 135 11.92 -1.82 -2.41
CA TRP A 135 12.62 -0.58 -2.08
C TRP A 135 13.89 -0.44 -2.94
N PRO A 136 14.09 0.69 -3.67
CA PRO A 136 15.32 0.93 -4.44
C PRO A 136 16.57 0.90 -3.55
N LYS A 137 16.42 1.31 -2.29
CA LYS A 137 17.41 1.19 -1.23
C LYS A 137 16.71 0.76 0.06
N SER A 138 17.10 -0.39 0.59
CA SER A 138 16.63 -0.88 1.89
C SER A 138 17.81 -1.18 2.82
N MET A 139 17.52 -1.15 4.12
CA MET A 139 18.49 -1.45 5.17
C MET A 139 17.87 -2.39 6.20
N ARG A 140 18.71 -3.05 6.98
CA ARG A 140 18.31 -3.69 8.24
C ARG A 140 18.49 -2.68 9.36
N TRP A 141 17.57 -2.65 10.30
CA TRP A 141 17.53 -1.67 11.37
C TRP A 141 17.69 -2.34 12.74
N GLY A 142 18.55 -1.78 13.59
CA GLY A 142 18.85 -2.33 14.91
C GLY A 142 19.35 -3.78 14.83
N ALA A 143 18.74 -4.66 15.62
CA ALA A 143 19.02 -6.10 15.61
C ALA A 143 18.08 -6.91 14.68
N GLY A 144 17.17 -6.24 13.96
CA GLY A 144 16.15 -6.90 13.13
C GLY A 144 16.66 -7.40 11.78
N SER A 145 15.99 -8.42 11.23
CA SER A 145 16.29 -8.98 9.91
C SER A 145 15.55 -8.32 8.75
N LEU A 146 14.41 -7.68 9.03
CA LEU A 146 13.55 -7.02 8.06
C LEU A 146 14.33 -5.94 7.28
N ARG A 147 14.27 -6.04 5.96
CA ARG A 147 14.77 -5.01 5.06
C ARG A 147 13.65 -4.02 4.74
N TRP A 148 13.82 -2.77 5.15
CA TRP A 148 12.86 -1.70 4.87
C TRP A 148 13.61 -0.40 4.55
N VAL A 149 12.94 0.56 3.91
CA VAL A 149 13.54 1.86 3.56
C VAL A 149 14.01 2.62 4.81
N ARG A 150 13.25 2.51 5.90
CA ARG A 150 13.47 3.08 7.23
C ARG A 150 12.86 2.16 8.30
N PRO A 151 13.02 2.36 9.61
CA PRO A 151 12.35 1.51 10.60
C PRO A 151 10.82 1.52 10.41
N LEU A 152 10.22 0.34 10.23
CA LEU A 152 8.77 0.13 10.29
C LEU A 152 8.37 0.02 11.77
N HIS A 153 7.34 0.75 12.18
CA HIS A 153 6.93 0.89 13.58
C HIS A 153 5.65 0.13 13.90
N SER A 154 4.66 0.18 13.01
CA SER A 154 3.38 -0.51 13.22
C SER A 154 2.75 -0.91 11.90
N ILE A 155 1.88 -1.92 11.98
CA ILE A 155 1.04 -2.37 10.89
C ILE A 155 -0.41 -2.24 11.35
N LEU A 156 -1.21 -1.47 10.63
CA LEU A 156 -2.66 -1.50 10.76
C LEU A 156 -3.18 -2.45 9.70
N CYS A 157 -4.00 -3.43 10.07
CA CYS A 157 -4.64 -4.31 9.09
C CYS A 157 -6.00 -4.76 9.62
N ILE A 158 -7.06 -4.19 9.06
CA ILE A 158 -8.43 -4.48 9.48
C ILE A 158 -9.29 -4.85 8.28
N LEU A 159 -10.23 -5.75 8.50
CA LEU A 159 -11.37 -6.00 7.62
C LEU A 159 -12.61 -5.39 8.27
N SER A 160 -13.37 -4.61 7.53
CA SER A 160 -14.55 -3.90 8.01
C SER A 160 -15.78 -4.30 7.22
N GLN A 161 -16.89 -4.50 7.93
CA GLN A 161 -18.21 -4.86 7.41
C GLN A 161 -19.26 -3.97 8.10
N GLU A 162 -20.53 -4.11 7.71
CA GLU A 162 -21.62 -3.33 8.32
C GLU A 162 -21.79 -3.59 9.82
N ASP A 163 -21.42 -4.79 10.30
CA ASP A 163 -21.59 -5.23 11.68
C ASP A 163 -20.35 -5.03 12.57
N GLY A 164 -19.20 -4.65 11.99
CA GLY A 164 -18.00 -4.37 12.77
C GLY A 164 -16.70 -4.41 11.96
N ALA A 165 -15.59 -4.28 12.70
CA ALA A 165 -14.25 -4.34 12.15
C ALA A 165 -13.41 -5.35 12.94
N GLU A 166 -12.64 -6.15 12.22
CA GLU A 166 -11.79 -7.19 12.78
C GLU A 166 -10.34 -6.98 12.35
N VAL A 167 -9.42 -7.09 13.30
CA VAL A 167 -7.98 -7.08 13.00
C VAL A 167 -7.61 -8.38 12.32
N VAL A 168 -6.95 -8.29 11.17
CA VAL A 168 -6.34 -9.43 10.51
C VAL A 168 -5.04 -9.78 11.26
N PRO A 169 -4.94 -10.96 11.89
CA PRO A 169 -3.78 -11.31 12.71
C PRO A 169 -2.56 -11.59 11.83
N LEU A 170 -1.51 -10.79 11.97
CA LEU A 170 -0.21 -11.01 11.35
C LEU A 170 0.93 -10.51 12.24
N ASN A 171 2.12 -11.07 12.06
CA ASN A 171 3.32 -10.67 12.77
C ASN A 171 4.52 -10.67 11.81
N VAL A 172 5.12 -9.51 11.59
CA VAL A 172 6.33 -9.37 10.79
C VAL A 172 7.47 -8.91 11.70
N ASP A 173 8.43 -9.80 11.96
CA ASP A 173 9.63 -9.51 12.75
C ASP A 173 9.32 -8.84 14.11
N GLY A 174 8.23 -9.25 14.77
CA GLY A 174 7.79 -8.73 16.07
C GLY A 174 6.77 -7.59 15.97
N ILE A 175 6.48 -7.07 14.78
CA ILE A 175 5.46 -6.05 14.54
C ILE A 175 4.13 -6.76 14.32
N VAL A 176 3.29 -6.76 15.36
CA VAL A 176 1.95 -7.34 15.34
C VAL A 176 0.97 -6.34 14.73
N SER A 177 0.07 -6.79 13.86
CA SER A 177 -1.00 -5.95 13.33
C SER A 177 -1.99 -5.51 14.41
N GLY A 178 -2.57 -4.33 14.21
CA GLY A 178 -3.65 -3.82 15.05
C GLY A 178 -4.62 -2.94 14.28
N ASP A 179 -5.45 -2.21 15.03
CA ASP A 179 -6.44 -1.24 14.56
C ASP A 179 -6.03 0.21 14.85
N THR A 180 -4.81 0.42 15.37
CA THR A 180 -4.37 1.69 15.95
C THR A 180 -3.31 2.34 15.08
N THR A 181 -3.47 3.64 14.84
CA THR A 181 -2.49 4.50 14.16
C THR A 181 -2.17 5.73 15.02
N ARG A 182 -1.39 6.67 14.49
CA ARG A 182 -0.98 7.94 15.13
C ARG A 182 -1.17 9.11 14.16
N GLY A 183 -1.37 10.31 14.69
CA GLY A 183 -1.39 11.53 13.88
C GLY A 183 -0.01 12.10 13.53
N HIS A 184 0.02 13.41 13.30
CA HIS A 184 1.24 14.16 13.01
C HIS A 184 2.26 14.04 14.15
N ARG A 185 3.54 13.82 13.80
CA ARG A 185 4.65 13.54 14.75
C ARG A 185 4.74 14.53 15.90
N PHE A 186 4.46 15.80 15.61
CA PHE A 186 4.63 16.90 16.57
C PHE A 186 3.32 17.58 16.97
N MET A 187 2.31 17.57 16.09
CA MET A 187 1.10 18.37 16.27
C MET A 187 -0.06 17.56 16.86
N ALA A 188 -0.02 16.23 16.69
CA ALA A 188 -1.01 15.29 17.24
C ALA A 188 -0.38 13.87 17.33
N PRO A 189 0.59 13.65 18.23
CA PRO A 189 1.38 12.41 18.29
C PRO A 189 0.64 11.21 18.87
N ASP A 190 -0.53 11.46 19.47
CA ASP A 190 -1.32 10.46 20.17
C ASP A 190 -1.83 9.38 19.23
N ALA A 191 -1.93 8.17 19.78
CA ALA A 191 -2.44 7.02 19.09
C ALA A 191 -3.98 6.98 19.17
N PHE A 192 -4.61 6.48 18.11
CA PHE A 192 -6.06 6.29 18.06
C PHE A 192 -6.41 5.07 17.22
N SER A 193 -7.48 4.36 17.59
CA SER A 193 -8.02 3.24 16.82
C SER A 193 -8.92 3.71 15.69
N VAL A 194 -9.07 2.87 14.67
CA VAL A 194 -9.95 3.10 13.50
C VAL A 194 -10.73 1.84 13.17
N VAL A 195 -11.90 2.01 12.56
CA VAL A 195 -12.81 0.89 12.25
C VAL A 195 -13.03 0.66 10.76
N ASN A 196 -12.72 1.63 9.91
CA ASN A 196 -12.78 1.52 8.45
C ASN A 196 -11.94 2.64 7.81
N PHE A 197 -11.92 2.72 6.48
CA PHE A 197 -11.15 3.73 5.76
C PHE A 197 -11.67 5.15 5.98
N GLU A 198 -12.99 5.36 6.02
CA GLU A 198 -13.60 6.68 6.20
C GLU A 198 -13.27 7.26 7.58
N ASP A 199 -13.39 6.45 8.62
CA ASP A 199 -13.02 6.83 9.99
C ASP A 199 -11.51 7.09 10.10
N TYR A 200 -10.69 6.25 9.47
CA TYR A 200 -9.24 6.45 9.39
C TYR A 200 -8.87 7.78 8.73
N ALA A 201 -9.41 8.08 7.55
CA ALA A 201 -9.14 9.33 6.83
C ALA A 201 -9.62 10.55 7.63
N ALA A 202 -10.82 10.49 8.22
CA ALA A 202 -11.37 11.57 9.02
C ALA A 202 -10.57 11.82 10.31
N LYS A 203 -10.16 10.75 11.02
CA LYS A 203 -9.31 10.86 12.23
C LYS A 203 -7.92 11.36 11.91
N LEU A 204 -7.30 10.89 10.83
CA LEU A 204 -6.00 11.42 10.36
C LEU A 204 -6.07 12.91 10.08
N LYS A 205 -7.10 13.37 9.36
CA LYS A 205 -7.27 14.80 9.05
C LYS A 205 -7.43 15.64 10.32
N ARG A 206 -8.21 15.18 11.30
CA ARG A 206 -8.30 15.80 12.64
C ARG A 206 -6.97 15.81 13.37
N ALA A 207 -6.19 14.74 13.23
CA ALA A 207 -4.87 14.56 13.81
C ALA A 207 -3.74 15.14 12.92
N LYS A 208 -4.05 16.15 12.10
CA LYS A 208 -3.09 16.91 11.29
C LYS A 208 -2.32 16.05 10.29
N VAL A 209 -3.01 15.15 9.60
CA VAL A 209 -2.44 14.39 8.48
C VAL A 209 -3.43 14.48 7.31
N ILE A 210 -3.01 15.14 6.24
CA ILE A 210 -3.71 15.05 4.95
C ILE A 210 -3.16 13.79 4.27
N LEU A 211 -3.99 12.77 4.05
CA LEU A 211 -3.54 11.46 3.56
C LEU A 211 -3.22 11.48 2.06
N ASP A 212 -4.09 12.11 1.27
CA ASP A 212 -3.98 12.14 -0.18
C ASP A 212 -2.86 13.10 -0.64
N PRO A 213 -1.84 12.62 -1.37
CA PRO A 213 -0.79 13.48 -1.92
C PRO A 213 -1.32 14.55 -2.89
N ALA A 214 -2.40 14.29 -3.64
CA ALA A 214 -3.00 15.27 -4.53
C ALA A 214 -3.71 16.37 -3.74
N GLU A 215 -4.45 16.03 -2.67
CA GLU A 215 -5.01 17.00 -1.73
C GLU A 215 -3.90 17.86 -1.10
N ARG A 216 -2.79 17.25 -0.65
CA ARG A 216 -1.63 17.99 -0.11
C ARG A 216 -1.03 18.95 -1.13
N ALA A 217 -0.76 18.49 -2.34
CA ALA A 217 -0.21 19.32 -3.41
C ALA A 217 -1.14 20.50 -3.76
N GLY A 218 -2.45 20.25 -3.86
CA GLY A 218 -3.44 21.29 -4.11
C GLY A 218 -3.49 22.34 -2.99
N HIS A 219 -3.43 21.91 -1.72
CA HIS A 219 -3.38 22.81 -0.58
C HIS A 219 -2.15 23.73 -0.61
N ILE A 220 -0.97 23.15 -0.84
CA ILE A 220 0.30 23.91 -0.93
C ILE A 220 0.22 24.92 -2.08
N TRP A 221 -0.21 24.49 -3.26
CA TRP A 221 -0.27 25.33 -4.44
C TRP A 221 -1.24 26.51 -4.26
N ASN A 222 -2.42 26.26 -3.72
CA ASN A 222 -3.43 27.28 -3.52
C ASN A 222 -2.98 28.33 -2.49
N GLU A 223 -2.47 27.91 -1.34
CA GLU A 223 -1.99 28.85 -0.31
C GLU A 223 -0.77 29.65 -0.80
N ALA A 224 0.20 29.01 -1.46
CA ALA A 224 1.38 29.69 -2.00
C ALA A 224 0.99 30.73 -3.07
N SER A 225 0.06 30.38 -3.95
CA SER A 225 -0.45 31.27 -5.00
C SER A 225 -1.20 32.47 -4.41
N GLN A 226 -2.01 32.26 -3.36
CA GLN A 226 -2.71 33.33 -2.65
C GLN A 226 -1.74 34.30 -1.94
N LEU A 227 -0.72 33.76 -1.27
CA LEU A 227 0.32 34.57 -0.61
C LEU A 227 1.11 35.40 -1.61
N ALA A 228 1.49 34.82 -2.75
CA ALA A 228 2.18 35.53 -3.84
C ALA A 228 1.30 36.65 -4.40
N PHE A 229 0.05 36.34 -4.73
CA PHE A 229 -0.90 37.32 -5.27
C PHE A 229 -1.12 38.50 -4.32
N ALA A 230 -1.23 38.25 -3.01
CA ALA A 230 -1.39 39.29 -2.01
C ALA A 230 -0.21 40.28 -1.94
N GLN A 231 0.98 39.87 -2.40
CA GLN A 231 2.17 40.72 -2.53
C GLN A 231 2.36 41.30 -3.95
N GLY A 232 1.44 41.02 -4.87
CA GLY A 232 1.58 41.41 -6.29
C GLY A 232 2.64 40.61 -7.03
N LEU A 233 2.99 39.42 -6.52
CA LEU A 233 3.97 38.50 -7.10
C LEU A 233 3.26 37.30 -7.74
N GLU A 234 3.98 36.60 -8.62
CA GLU A 234 3.53 35.36 -9.26
C GLU A 234 4.35 34.18 -8.76
N LEU A 235 3.67 33.09 -8.39
CA LEU A 235 4.33 31.83 -8.02
C LEU A 235 4.90 31.17 -9.28
N VAL A 236 6.18 30.81 -9.25
CA VAL A 236 6.81 30.09 -10.36
C VAL A 236 6.37 28.62 -10.32
N GLU A 237 5.72 28.15 -11.40
CA GLU A 237 5.23 26.77 -11.47
C GLU A 237 6.37 25.77 -11.56
N ASP A 238 6.41 24.85 -10.60
CA ASP A 238 7.27 23.66 -10.63
C ASP A 238 6.52 22.47 -10.04
N ARG A 239 5.94 21.65 -10.92
CA ARG A 239 5.16 20.47 -10.53
C ARG A 239 6.01 19.38 -9.87
N GLY A 240 7.28 19.28 -10.26
CA GLY A 240 8.20 18.30 -9.68
C GLY A 240 8.53 18.67 -8.24
N LEU A 241 8.85 19.93 -8.00
CA LEU A 241 9.05 20.47 -6.65
C LEU A 241 7.76 20.37 -5.82
N LEU A 242 6.59 20.66 -6.40
CA LEU A 242 5.31 20.54 -5.70
C LEU A 242 5.05 19.12 -5.21
N ALA A 243 5.27 18.12 -6.07
CA ALA A 243 5.15 16.71 -5.70
C ALA A 243 6.16 16.33 -4.60
N GLU A 244 7.40 16.82 -4.70
CA GLU A 244 8.42 16.58 -3.69
C GLU A 244 8.05 17.20 -2.33
N VAL A 245 7.68 18.48 -2.29
CA VAL A 245 7.30 19.20 -1.06
C VAL A 245 6.05 18.58 -0.44
N ALA A 246 5.05 18.21 -1.25
CA ALA A 246 3.88 17.47 -0.77
C ALA A 246 4.23 16.10 -0.18
N GLY A 247 5.35 15.50 -0.61
CA GLY A 247 5.91 14.27 -0.05
C GLY A 247 6.81 14.50 1.17
N LEU A 248 7.16 15.74 1.54
CA LEU A 248 8.00 16.03 2.71
C LEU A 248 7.19 16.32 3.98
N VAL A 249 5.90 16.63 3.85
CA VAL A 249 5.06 17.03 4.99
C VAL A 249 3.73 16.27 5.01
N GLU A 250 3.23 15.98 6.22
CA GLU A 250 1.88 15.42 6.43
C GLU A 250 0.82 16.52 6.60
N TRP A 251 1.22 17.70 7.08
CA TRP A 251 0.37 18.87 7.27
C TRP A 251 1.06 20.12 6.76
N PRO A 252 0.77 20.57 5.53
CA PRO A 252 1.41 21.74 4.96
C PRO A 252 0.94 23.02 5.67
N VAL A 253 1.91 23.89 5.98
CA VAL A 253 1.68 25.28 6.39
C VAL A 253 2.59 26.14 5.52
N VAL A 254 2.00 26.91 4.60
CA VAL A 254 2.79 27.72 3.67
C VAL A 254 3.20 29.04 4.34
N LEU A 255 4.48 29.36 4.24
CA LEU A 255 5.07 30.60 4.72
C LEU A 255 5.75 31.32 3.56
N MET A 256 5.67 32.65 3.55
CA MET A 256 6.40 33.50 2.61
C MET A 256 7.53 34.21 3.34
N GLY A 257 8.75 34.03 2.85
CA GLY A 257 9.94 34.73 3.33
C GLY A 257 10.48 35.70 2.28
N ARG A 258 11.26 36.69 2.72
CA ARG A 258 11.98 37.62 1.85
C ARG A 258 13.48 37.32 1.92
N ILE A 259 14.12 37.28 0.76
CA ILE A 259 15.59 37.25 0.65
C ILE A 259 16.11 38.68 0.71
N GLU A 260 17.18 38.91 1.47
CA GLU A 260 17.79 40.24 1.56
C GLU A 260 18.38 40.66 0.21
N GLU A 261 18.29 41.96 -0.10
CA GLU A 261 18.65 42.53 -1.40
C GLU A 261 20.11 42.25 -1.79
N GLN A 262 21.03 42.24 -0.81
CA GLN A 262 22.44 41.91 -1.02
C GLN A 262 22.69 40.48 -1.55
N PHE A 263 21.72 39.57 -1.42
CA PHE A 263 21.81 38.22 -1.98
C PHE A 263 21.13 38.08 -3.35
N LEU A 264 20.43 39.11 -3.82
CA LEU A 264 19.75 39.14 -5.12
C LEU A 264 20.67 39.53 -6.28
N ASP A 265 21.92 39.94 -6.00
CA ASP A 265 22.93 40.25 -7.02
C ASP A 265 23.39 39.01 -7.81
N LEU A 266 23.07 37.80 -7.33
CA LEU A 266 23.36 36.56 -8.03
C LEU A 266 22.38 36.36 -9.20
N PRO A 267 22.81 35.72 -10.31
CA PRO A 267 21.91 35.40 -11.41
C PRO A 267 20.66 34.62 -10.92
N PRO A 268 19.45 34.95 -11.42
CA PRO A 268 18.21 34.31 -10.97
C PRO A 268 18.25 32.78 -11.02
N GLU A 269 18.90 32.20 -12.03
CA GLU A 269 19.03 30.75 -12.20
C GLU A 269 19.82 30.11 -11.05
N VAL A 270 20.84 30.81 -10.52
CA VAL A 270 21.65 30.33 -9.39
C VAL A 270 20.82 30.34 -8.10
N LEU A 271 20.06 31.41 -7.88
CA LEU A 271 19.18 31.54 -6.71
C LEU A 271 18.07 30.48 -6.74
N GLN A 272 17.37 30.35 -7.87
CA GLN A 272 16.29 29.39 -8.05
C GLN A 272 16.79 27.95 -7.87
N THR A 273 17.93 27.60 -8.48
CA THR A 273 18.51 26.25 -8.35
C THR A 273 18.87 25.95 -6.90
N SER A 274 19.52 26.89 -6.20
CA SER A 274 19.91 26.71 -4.80
C SER A 274 18.68 26.57 -3.88
N MET A 275 17.67 27.43 -4.05
CA MET A 275 16.40 27.38 -3.32
C MET A 275 15.67 26.05 -3.54
N LYS A 276 15.58 25.60 -4.78
CA LYS A 276 14.89 24.36 -5.14
C LYS A 276 15.62 23.12 -4.62
N GLU A 277 16.91 23.00 -4.89
CA GLU A 277 17.65 21.77 -4.61
C GLU A 277 17.97 21.59 -3.13
N HIS A 278 18.32 22.67 -2.43
CA HIS A 278 18.77 22.60 -1.04
C HIS A 278 17.68 22.91 -0.02
N GLN A 279 16.78 23.83 -0.33
CA GLN A 279 15.77 24.32 0.63
C GLN A 279 14.35 23.85 0.30
N LYS A 280 14.12 23.33 -0.92
CA LYS A 280 12.80 22.90 -1.39
C LYS A 280 11.77 24.03 -1.36
N PHE A 281 12.21 25.25 -1.67
CA PHE A 281 11.37 26.45 -1.69
C PHE A 281 10.85 26.74 -3.08
N PHE A 282 9.60 27.22 -3.15
CA PHE A 282 9.06 27.83 -4.35
C PHE A 282 9.56 29.26 -4.49
N SER A 283 10.00 29.61 -5.70
CA SER A 283 10.33 30.99 -6.05
C SER A 283 9.08 31.74 -6.48
N VAL A 284 9.09 33.05 -6.23
CA VAL A 284 8.10 33.99 -6.71
C VAL A 284 8.80 35.02 -7.59
N ARG A 285 8.08 35.55 -8.57
CA ARG A 285 8.57 36.54 -9.54
C ARG A 285 7.75 37.82 -9.41
N ASP A 286 8.40 38.97 -9.53
CA ASP A 286 7.74 40.24 -9.79
C ASP A 286 7.48 40.39 -11.30
N PRO A 287 6.20 40.43 -11.75
CA PRO A 287 5.87 40.58 -13.16
C PRO A 287 6.37 41.90 -13.76
N LYS A 288 6.56 42.95 -12.93
CA LYS A 288 6.98 44.29 -13.36
C LYS A 288 8.50 44.39 -13.51
N ALA A 289 9.25 43.77 -12.61
CA ALA A 289 10.71 43.78 -12.64
C ALA A 289 11.29 42.67 -13.53
N GLY A 290 10.52 41.61 -13.80
CA GLY A 290 11.02 40.43 -14.52
C GLY A 290 12.06 39.63 -13.73
N GLN A 291 12.13 39.87 -12.41
CA GLN A 291 13.03 39.23 -11.44
C GLN A 291 12.23 38.39 -10.45
#